data_AF-A0A7I8L4X9-F1
#
_entry.id   AF-A0A7I8L4X9-F1
#
_cell.length_a   1.000
_cell.length_b   1.000
_cell.length_c   1.000
_cell.angle_alpha   90.00
_cell.angle_beta   90.00
_cell.angle_gamma   90.00
#
_symmetry.space_group_name_H-M   'P 1'
#
loop_
_entity.id
_entity.type
_entity.pdbx_description
1 polymer ?
#
loop_
_entity_poly.entity_id
_entity_poly.type
_entity_poly.pdbx_seq_one_letter_code
_entity_poly.pdbx_strand_id
1 'polypeptide(L)'
;MAFELARRGLNLVLVGRNPDKLSRVSSKMKAEVPGVELKTVVIDLSGDLSEGIRNLKDAIKEIDVGILVNNAGLSLIKPMFFHGIDEKIWGKIVRVNLVTPTVVTTTVLPSMLQRRRCAIINIGPGSTVILSFPLYAVYTGIKGTRTLHLVAAFYINILGNTYTPPLLSS
;
A
#
# COMPACT_ATOMS: atom_id res chain seq x y z
N MET A 1 -4.47 1.44 13.89
CA MET A 1 -5.16 0.88 12.70
C MET A 1 -5.20 -0.64 12.71
N ALA A 2 -4.08 -1.39 12.62
CA ALA A 2 -4.14 -2.86 12.56
C ALA A 2 -4.91 -3.50 13.74
N PHE A 3 -4.64 -3.07 14.97
CA PHE A 3 -5.40 -3.50 16.17
C PHE A 3 -6.89 -3.17 16.09
N GLU A 4 -7.25 -2.02 15.52
CA GLU A 4 -8.66 -1.61 15.39
C GLU A 4 -9.39 -2.47 14.35
N LEU A 5 -8.73 -2.79 13.22
CA LEU A 5 -9.27 -3.72 12.23
C LEU A 5 -9.48 -5.11 12.83
N ALA A 6 -8.49 -5.61 13.59
CA ALA A 6 -8.61 -6.88 14.30
C ALA A 6 -9.78 -6.89 15.29
N ARG A 7 -9.93 -5.83 16.12
CA ARG A 7 -11.04 -5.69 17.08
C ARG A 7 -12.41 -5.64 16.41
N ARG A 8 -12.48 -5.22 15.13
CA ARG A 8 -13.69 -5.27 14.30
C ARG A 8 -13.93 -6.62 13.63
N GLY A 9 -13.16 -7.64 13.97
CA GLY A 9 -13.31 -9.01 13.47
C GLY A 9 -12.62 -9.29 12.13
N LEU A 10 -11.71 -8.43 11.68
CA LEU A 10 -10.95 -8.67 10.45
C LEU A 10 -9.70 -9.50 10.74
N ASN A 11 -9.51 -10.56 9.96
CA ASN A 11 -8.23 -11.27 9.86
C ASN A 11 -7.21 -10.41 9.10
N LEU A 12 -5.92 -10.56 9.42
CA LEU A 12 -4.89 -9.66 8.89
C LEU A 12 -3.69 -10.41 8.31
N VAL A 13 -3.23 -9.90 7.17
CA VAL A 13 -1.88 -10.17 6.65
C VAL A 13 -1.02 -8.93 6.94
N LEU A 14 -0.11 -9.05 7.90
CA LEU A 14 0.79 -7.97 8.30
C LEU A 14 2.05 -8.01 7.44
N VAL A 15 2.26 -6.97 6.65
CA VAL A 15 3.45 -6.81 5.80
C VAL A 15 4.40 -5.80 6.42
N GLY A 16 5.68 -6.14 6.52
CA GLY A 16 6.70 -5.25 7.08
C GLY A 16 8.12 -5.70 6.80
N ARG A 17 9.09 -4.82 7.08
CA ARG A 17 10.52 -5.08 6.81
C ARG A 17 11.30 -5.70 7.97
N ASN A 18 10.72 -5.74 9.17
CA ASN A 18 11.41 -6.20 10.38
C ASN A 18 10.63 -7.39 10.98
N PRO A 19 11.20 -8.61 10.93
CA PRO A 19 10.52 -9.82 11.39
C PRO A 19 10.24 -9.80 12.90
N ASP A 20 11.16 -9.30 13.73
CA ASP A 20 10.99 -9.24 15.19
C ASP A 20 9.82 -8.32 15.58
N LYS A 21 9.71 -7.18 14.90
CA LYS A 21 8.60 -6.24 15.10
C LYS A 21 7.27 -6.85 14.66
N LEU A 22 7.25 -7.58 13.54
CA LEU A 22 6.05 -8.30 13.09
C LEU A 22 5.65 -9.37 14.10
N SER A 23 6.59 -10.19 14.54
CA SER A 23 6.37 -11.22 15.56
C SER A 23 5.80 -10.62 16.85
N ARG A 24 6.42 -9.57 17.38
CA ARG A 24 5.96 -8.90 18.60
C ARG A 24 4.55 -8.32 18.45
N VAL A 25 4.25 -7.68 17.32
CA VAL A 25 2.90 -7.13 17.05
C VAL A 25 1.87 -8.24 16.93
N SER A 26 2.20 -9.33 16.23
CA SER A 26 1.30 -10.48 16.08
C SER A 26 0.99 -11.14 17.42
N SER A 27 2.01 -11.37 18.27
CA SER A 27 1.82 -11.96 19.60
C SER A 27 0.94 -11.06 20.48
N LYS A 28 1.22 -9.75 20.49
CA LYS A 28 0.42 -8.78 21.23
C LYS A 28 -1.04 -8.76 20.73
N MET A 29 -1.25 -8.81 19.43
CA MET A 29 -2.59 -8.77 18.84
C MET A 29 -3.40 -10.04 19.12
N LYS A 30 -2.78 -11.22 19.06
CA LYS A 30 -3.44 -12.48 19.44
C LYS A 30 -3.85 -12.50 20.92
N ALA A 31 -3.07 -11.88 21.79
CA ALA A 31 -3.42 -11.75 23.21
C ALA A 31 -4.59 -10.78 23.45
N GLU A 32 -4.68 -9.68 22.69
CA GLU A 32 -5.74 -8.68 22.85
C GLU A 32 -7.04 -9.02 22.12
N VAL A 33 -6.98 -9.81 21.04
CA VAL A 33 -8.14 -10.14 20.19
C VAL A 33 -8.19 -11.66 19.99
N PRO A 34 -8.83 -12.40 20.91
CA PRO A 34 -8.98 -13.84 20.78
C PRO A 34 -9.70 -14.21 19.48
N GLY A 35 -9.18 -15.23 18.77
CA GLY A 35 -9.77 -15.74 17.53
C GLY A 35 -9.35 -15.02 16.25
N VAL A 36 -8.55 -13.95 16.31
CA VAL A 36 -8.02 -13.30 15.09
C VAL A 36 -6.98 -14.18 14.39
N GLU A 37 -7.15 -14.38 13.09
CA GLU A 37 -6.14 -15.02 12.26
C GLU A 37 -5.14 -14.00 11.72
N LEU A 38 -3.85 -14.30 11.90
CA LEU A 38 -2.75 -13.43 11.47
C LEU A 38 -1.75 -14.21 10.62
N LYS A 39 -1.40 -13.65 9.46
CA LYS A 39 -0.20 -14.01 8.71
C LYS A 39 0.77 -12.84 8.68
N THR A 40 2.06 -13.11 8.62
CA THR A 40 3.10 -12.08 8.49
C THR A 40 3.92 -12.32 7.23
N VAL A 41 4.19 -11.26 6.46
CA VAL A 41 5.04 -11.33 5.27
C VAL A 41 6.15 -10.29 5.41
N VAL A 42 7.40 -10.74 5.29
CA VAL A 42 8.57 -9.86 5.33
C VAL A 42 8.87 -9.36 3.92
N ILE A 43 8.91 -8.04 3.74
CA ILE A 43 9.27 -7.39 2.47
C ILE A 43 10.15 -6.18 2.77
N ASP A 44 11.35 -6.13 2.18
CA ASP A 44 12.11 -4.88 2.13
C ASP A 44 11.53 -3.96 1.06
N LEU A 45 10.70 -3.02 1.51
CA LEU A 45 10.00 -2.07 0.65
C LEU A 45 10.93 -1.08 -0.07
N SER A 46 12.22 -1.03 0.30
CA SER A 46 13.24 -0.16 -0.28
C SER A 46 14.24 -0.88 -1.20
N GLY A 47 14.13 -2.20 -1.34
CA GLY A 47 15.08 -3.04 -2.07
C GLY A 47 14.46 -3.77 -3.26
N ASP A 48 14.98 -4.96 -3.54
CA ASP A 48 14.38 -5.90 -4.47
C ASP A 48 13.08 -6.47 -3.86
N LEU A 49 11.98 -6.33 -4.59
CA LEU A 49 10.65 -6.79 -4.17
C LEU A 49 10.35 -8.22 -4.59
N SER A 50 11.18 -8.83 -5.44
CA SER A 50 10.86 -10.09 -6.13
C SER A 50 10.50 -11.21 -5.16
N GLU A 51 11.32 -11.43 -4.13
CA GLU A 51 11.05 -12.45 -3.11
C GLU A 51 9.85 -12.09 -2.23
N GLY A 52 9.80 -10.84 -1.74
CA GLY A 52 8.71 -10.40 -0.89
C GLY A 52 7.34 -10.45 -1.57
N ILE A 53 7.27 -10.18 -2.88
CA ILE A 53 6.04 -10.28 -3.67
C ILE A 53 5.66 -11.73 -3.94
N ARG A 54 6.61 -12.64 -4.14
CA ARG A 54 6.30 -14.09 -4.20
C ARG A 54 5.68 -14.55 -2.87
N ASN A 55 6.34 -14.23 -1.76
CA ASN A 55 5.85 -14.59 -0.42
C ASN A 55 4.47 -13.96 -0.13
N LEU A 56 4.23 -12.74 -0.60
CA LEU A 56 2.92 -12.09 -0.49
C LEU A 56 1.85 -12.85 -1.28
N LYS A 57 2.13 -13.20 -2.55
CA LYS A 57 1.21 -13.99 -3.39
C LYS A 57 0.82 -15.30 -2.73
N ASP A 58 1.81 -16.02 -2.19
CA ASP A 58 1.58 -17.29 -1.52
C ASP A 58 0.75 -17.11 -0.24
N ALA A 59 1.03 -16.06 0.54
CA ALA A 59 0.30 -15.79 1.77
C ALA A 59 -1.19 -15.48 1.53
N ILE A 60 -1.51 -14.79 0.44
CA ILE A 60 -2.87 -14.35 0.11
C ILE A 60 -3.63 -15.29 -0.83
N LYS A 61 -2.97 -16.32 -1.38
CA LYS A 61 -3.53 -17.20 -2.43
C LYS A 61 -4.92 -17.75 -2.08
N GLU A 62 -5.07 -18.23 -0.85
CA GLU A 62 -6.30 -18.83 -0.33
C GLU A 62 -7.09 -17.86 0.59
N ILE A 63 -6.76 -16.57 0.58
CA ILE A 63 -7.40 -15.57 1.44
C ILE A 63 -8.34 -14.70 0.63
N ASP A 64 -9.49 -14.37 1.22
CA ASP A 64 -10.33 -13.29 0.72
C ASP A 64 -9.83 -11.91 1.17
N VAL A 65 -9.00 -11.27 0.35
CA VAL A 65 -8.47 -9.93 0.66
C VAL A 65 -9.48 -8.85 0.27
N GLY A 66 -10.30 -8.44 1.23
CA GLY A 66 -11.27 -7.35 1.04
C GLY A 66 -10.70 -5.93 1.20
N ILE A 67 -9.60 -5.77 1.94
CA ILE A 67 -9.02 -4.44 2.24
C ILE A 67 -7.50 -4.50 2.09
N LEU A 68 -6.93 -3.59 1.28
CA LEU A 68 -5.50 -3.34 1.21
C LEU A 68 -5.21 -1.98 1.84
N VAL A 69 -4.32 -1.95 2.84
CA VAL A 69 -3.85 -0.68 3.40
C VAL A 69 -2.38 -0.48 3.14
N ASN A 70 -2.08 0.42 2.21
CA ASN A 70 -0.72 0.84 1.94
C ASN A 70 -0.31 1.91 2.97
N ASN A 71 0.16 1.47 4.14
CA ASN A 71 0.56 2.37 5.23
C ASN A 71 2.05 2.74 5.22
N ALA A 72 2.90 1.94 4.57
CA ALA A 72 4.32 2.19 4.59
C ALA A 72 4.69 3.51 3.90
N GLY A 73 5.68 4.20 4.49
CA GLY A 73 6.23 5.43 3.96
C GLY A 73 7.63 5.70 4.48
N LEU A 74 8.39 6.45 3.69
CA LEU A 74 9.73 6.91 4.01
C LEU A 74 9.84 8.40 3.68
N SER A 75 10.31 9.23 4.59
CA SER A 75 10.54 10.66 4.35
C SER A 75 12.00 11.02 4.53
N LEU A 76 12.38 12.23 4.15
CA LEU A 76 13.64 12.82 4.58
C LEU A 76 13.66 12.97 6.10
N ILE A 77 14.84 12.73 6.69
CA ILE A 77 15.07 12.86 8.14
C ILE A 77 15.14 14.35 8.55
N LYS A 78 15.63 15.20 7.65
CA LYS A 78 15.70 16.66 7.82
C LYS A 78 15.37 17.39 6.52
N PRO A 79 14.91 18.65 6.58
CA PRO A 79 14.76 19.50 5.40
C PRO A 79 16.10 19.64 4.67
N MET A 80 16.09 19.49 3.34
CA MET A 80 17.29 19.63 2.51
C MET A 80 16.96 20.33 1.20
N PHE A 81 17.92 21.08 0.65
CA PHE A 81 17.80 21.59 -0.71
C PHE A 81 17.77 20.44 -1.70
N PHE A 82 16.95 20.56 -2.75
CA PHE A 82 16.73 19.49 -3.72
C PHE A 82 18.02 18.97 -4.36
N HIS A 83 18.91 19.88 -4.76
CA HIS A 83 20.22 19.55 -5.34
C HIS A 83 21.21 18.90 -4.35
N GLY A 84 20.92 18.94 -3.05
CA GLY A 84 21.73 18.32 -2.00
C GLY A 84 21.27 16.93 -1.59
N ILE A 85 20.23 16.38 -2.23
CA ILE A 85 19.71 15.05 -1.91
C ILE A 85 20.44 14.00 -2.72
N ASP A 86 21.16 13.11 -2.03
CA ASP A 86 21.84 11.97 -2.65
C ASP A 86 20.86 11.07 -3.43
N GLU A 87 21.32 10.56 -4.57
CA GLU A 87 20.50 9.75 -5.47
C GLU A 87 19.91 8.51 -4.82
N LYS A 88 20.70 7.84 -3.98
CA LYS A 88 20.27 6.64 -3.27
C LYS A 88 19.20 6.98 -2.24
N ILE A 89 19.23 8.18 -1.66
CA ILE A 89 18.22 8.63 -0.69
C ILE A 89 16.90 8.89 -1.40
N TRP A 90 16.87 9.74 -2.43
CA TRP A 90 15.61 10.03 -3.12
C TRP A 90 15.06 8.79 -3.85
N GLY A 91 15.92 7.93 -4.40
CA GLY A 91 15.53 6.66 -5.03
C GLY A 91 14.83 5.71 -4.04
N LYS A 92 15.32 5.61 -2.79
CA LYS A 92 14.63 4.85 -1.73
C LYS A 92 13.27 5.44 -1.38
N ILE A 93 13.16 6.78 -1.32
CA ILE A 93 11.89 7.46 -1.04
C ILE A 93 10.88 7.19 -2.16
N VAL A 94 11.28 7.29 -3.43
CA VAL A 94 10.44 6.93 -4.59
C VAL A 94 9.99 5.48 -4.49
N ARG A 95 10.92 4.57 -4.22
CA ARG A 95 10.61 3.15 -4.17
C ARG A 95 9.59 2.81 -3.08
N VAL A 96 9.83 3.23 -1.84
CA VAL A 96 8.95 2.91 -0.70
C VAL A 96 7.58 3.57 -0.85
N ASN A 97 7.53 4.82 -1.31
CA ASN A 97 6.27 5.57 -1.30
C ASN A 97 5.45 5.41 -2.58
N LEU A 98 6.04 5.05 -3.72
CA LEU A 98 5.37 4.93 -5.02
C LEU A 98 5.45 3.51 -5.60
N VAL A 99 6.67 3.04 -5.88
CA VAL A 99 6.86 1.78 -6.62
C VAL A 99 6.28 0.61 -5.84
N THR A 100 6.66 0.46 -4.58
CA THR A 100 6.23 -0.66 -3.74
C THR A 100 4.71 -0.72 -3.54
N PRO A 101 4.00 0.36 -3.16
CA PRO A 101 2.54 0.30 -3.06
C PRO A 101 1.87 0.04 -4.41
N THR A 102 2.41 0.51 -5.53
CA THR A 102 1.91 0.14 -6.86
C THR A 102 2.06 -1.35 -7.13
N VAL A 103 3.24 -1.94 -6.91
CA VAL A 103 3.51 -3.37 -7.13
C VAL A 103 2.69 -4.26 -6.18
N VAL A 104 2.54 -3.87 -4.92
CA VAL A 104 1.68 -4.59 -3.96
C VAL A 104 0.22 -4.51 -4.38
N THR A 105 -0.24 -3.33 -4.80
CA THR A 105 -1.62 -3.13 -5.27
C THR A 105 -1.90 -3.99 -6.50
N THR A 106 -1.04 -3.97 -7.52
CA THR A 106 -1.22 -4.78 -8.74
C THR A 106 -1.14 -6.27 -8.47
N THR A 107 -0.42 -6.69 -7.42
CA THR A 107 -0.36 -8.09 -6.98
C THR A 107 -1.67 -8.57 -6.34
N VAL A 108 -2.32 -7.72 -5.53
CA VAL A 108 -3.55 -8.07 -4.79
C VAL A 108 -4.82 -7.83 -5.61
N LEU A 109 -4.79 -6.86 -6.53
CA LEU A 109 -5.94 -6.38 -7.29
C LEU A 109 -6.72 -7.46 -8.06
N PRO A 110 -6.08 -8.47 -8.71
CA PRO A 110 -6.84 -9.51 -9.43
C PRO A 110 -7.81 -10.28 -8.52
N SER A 111 -7.39 -10.62 -7.30
CA SER A 111 -8.24 -11.31 -6.31
C SER A 111 -9.41 -10.43 -5.86
N MET A 112 -9.15 -9.14 -5.66
CA MET A 112 -10.14 -8.13 -5.30
C MET A 112 -11.20 -7.93 -6.40
N LEU A 113 -10.78 -7.85 -7.66
CA LEU A 113 -11.68 -7.65 -8.81
C LEU A 113 -12.58 -8.86 -9.06
N GLN A 114 -12.04 -10.07 -8.95
CA GLN A 114 -12.81 -11.31 -9.14
C GLN A 114 -14.05 -11.36 -8.23
N ARG A 115 -13.94 -10.81 -7.01
CA ARG A 115 -15.01 -10.83 -6.01
C ARG A 115 -15.88 -9.58 -5.98
N ARG A 116 -15.57 -8.56 -6.81
CA ARG A 116 -16.32 -7.28 -6.93
C ARG A 116 -16.52 -6.54 -5.60
N ARG A 117 -15.66 -6.79 -4.61
CA ARG A 117 -15.68 -6.12 -3.30
C ARG A 117 -14.24 -5.87 -2.88
N CYS A 118 -13.85 -4.61 -2.83
CA CYS A 118 -12.54 -4.22 -2.33
C CYS A 118 -12.49 -2.78 -1.85
N ALA A 119 -11.56 -2.52 -0.93
CA ALA A 119 -11.16 -1.18 -0.54
C ALA A 119 -9.63 -1.08 -0.53
N ILE A 120 -9.09 -0.08 -1.21
CA ILE A 120 -7.65 0.23 -1.19
C ILE A 120 -7.47 1.57 -0.49
N ILE A 121 -6.76 1.55 0.64
CA ILE A 121 -6.53 2.71 1.49
C ILE A 121 -5.04 3.07 1.41
N ASN A 122 -4.74 4.27 0.93
CA ASN A 122 -3.38 4.80 0.90
C ASN A 122 -3.19 5.80 2.04
N ILE A 123 -2.29 5.50 2.97
CA ILE A 123 -2.00 6.40 4.09
C ILE A 123 -0.79 7.28 3.74
N GLY A 124 -0.98 8.58 3.90
CA GLY A 124 0.04 9.61 3.76
C GLY A 124 -0.22 10.75 4.76
N PRO A 125 0.80 11.56 5.08
CA PRO A 125 0.63 12.74 5.92
C PRO A 125 -0.23 13.81 5.23
N GLY A 126 -0.72 14.82 5.96
CA GLY A 126 -1.56 15.90 5.40
C GLY A 126 -0.94 16.65 4.21
N SER A 127 0.39 16.61 4.04
CA SER A 127 1.08 17.12 2.85
C SER A 127 0.76 16.36 1.55
N THR A 128 -0.06 15.30 1.60
CA THR A 128 -0.59 14.60 0.43
C THR A 128 -1.63 15.45 -0.32
N VAL A 129 -2.25 16.44 0.37
CA VAL A 129 -3.20 17.40 -0.21
C VAL A 129 -2.50 18.70 -0.66
N ILE A 130 -1.29 18.95 -0.16
CA ILE A 130 -0.49 20.15 -0.46
C ILE A 130 0.61 19.74 -1.45
N LEU A 131 0.43 20.09 -2.72
CA LEU A 131 1.30 19.69 -3.85
C LEU A 131 2.76 20.19 -3.74
N SER A 132 3.09 21.06 -2.80
CA SER A 132 4.45 21.50 -2.53
C SER A 132 4.65 21.97 -1.10
N PHE A 133 5.61 21.37 -0.40
CA PHE A 133 6.22 21.94 0.79
C PHE A 133 7.68 22.31 0.48
N PRO A 134 8.11 23.56 0.75
CA PRO A 134 9.51 23.92 0.65
C PRO A 134 10.37 22.92 1.44
N LEU A 135 11.47 22.46 0.82
CA LEU A 135 12.42 21.49 1.41
C LEU A 135 11.93 20.04 1.57
N TYR A 136 10.71 19.71 1.11
CA TYR A 136 10.17 18.34 1.05
C TYR A 136 9.69 17.93 -0.35
N ALA A 137 10.13 18.63 -1.40
CA ALA A 137 9.64 18.52 -2.78
C ALA A 137 9.54 17.08 -3.31
N VAL A 138 10.58 16.24 -3.09
CA VAL A 138 10.58 14.82 -3.51
C VAL A 138 9.43 14.07 -2.83
N TYR A 139 9.31 14.21 -1.52
CA TYR A 139 8.32 13.47 -0.73
C TYR A 139 6.88 13.90 -1.03
N THR A 140 6.63 15.21 -1.15
CA THR A 140 5.29 15.74 -1.47
C THR A 140 4.88 15.42 -2.90
N GLY A 141 5.81 15.53 -3.86
CA GLY A 141 5.56 15.14 -5.25
C GLY A 141 5.14 13.68 -5.38
N ILE A 142 5.88 12.77 -4.74
CA ILE A 142 5.57 11.33 -4.78
C ILE A 142 4.23 11.00 -4.13
N LYS A 143 3.91 11.60 -2.98
CA LYS A 143 2.64 11.34 -2.28
C LYS A 143 1.45 11.93 -3.03
N GLY A 144 1.60 13.10 -3.66
CA GLY A 144 0.63 13.64 -4.61
C GLY A 144 0.42 12.70 -5.79
N THR A 145 1.50 12.26 -6.46
CA THR A 145 1.43 11.29 -7.56
C THR A 145 0.82 9.95 -7.14
N ARG A 146 1.16 9.43 -5.95
CA ARG A 146 0.60 8.17 -5.43
C ARG A 146 -0.92 8.26 -5.26
N THR A 147 -1.42 9.39 -4.79
CA THR A 147 -2.86 9.64 -4.63
C THR A 147 -3.53 9.70 -6.01
N LEU A 148 -2.97 10.47 -6.94
CA LEU A 148 -3.52 10.61 -8.30
C LEU A 148 -3.48 9.28 -9.08
N HIS A 149 -2.36 8.55 -9.01
CA HIS A 149 -2.12 7.32 -9.77
C HIS A 149 -3.00 6.17 -9.29
N LEU A 150 -3.15 5.99 -7.97
CA LEU A 150 -3.95 4.87 -7.44
C LEU A 150 -5.46 5.17 -7.45
N VAL A 151 -5.87 6.44 -7.35
CA VAL A 151 -7.28 6.85 -7.56
C VAL A 151 -7.68 6.65 -9.03
N ALA A 152 -6.84 7.08 -9.98
CA ALA A 152 -7.10 6.87 -11.41
C ALA A 152 -7.17 5.37 -11.77
N ALA A 153 -6.24 4.55 -11.24
CA ALA A 153 -6.26 3.11 -11.44
C ALA A 153 -7.51 2.43 -10.87
N PHE A 154 -8.03 2.90 -9.73
CA PHE A 154 -9.28 2.42 -9.15
C PHE A 154 -10.50 2.83 -9.99
N TYR A 155 -10.52 4.08 -10.48
CA TYR A 155 -11.60 4.62 -11.32
C TYR A 155 -11.72 3.88 -12.65
N ILE A 156 -10.59 3.59 -13.31
CA ILE A 156 -10.56 2.85 -14.58
C ILE A 156 -11.06 1.40 -14.41
N ASN A 157 -10.69 0.73 -13.31
CA ASN A 157 -11.10 -0.66 -13.08
C ASN A 157 -12.58 -0.81 -12.67
N ILE A 158 -13.20 0.22 -12.10
CA ILE A 158 -14.66 0.24 -11.86
C ILE A 158 -15.40 0.55 -13.16
N LEU A 159 -14.95 1.53 -13.94
CA LEU A 159 -15.62 1.90 -15.19
C LEU A 159 -15.48 0.85 -16.30
N GLY A 160 -14.40 0.07 -16.31
CA GLY A 160 -14.22 -1.07 -17.23
C GLY A 160 -15.26 -2.20 -17.06
N ASN A 161 -16.10 -2.13 -16.02
CA ASN A 161 -17.20 -3.07 -15.77
C ASN A 161 -18.59 -2.39 -15.72
N THR A 162 -18.69 -1.11 -16.10
CA THR A 162 -19.98 -0.42 -16.25
C THR A 162 -20.13 0.09 -17.68
N TYR A 163 -20.97 -0.61 -18.44
CA TYR A 163 -21.69 -0.13 -19.62
C TYR A 163 -20.85 0.46 -20.77
N THR A 164 -20.67 -0.33 -21.83
CA THR A 164 -20.68 0.19 -23.20
C THR A 164 -22.11 0.66 -23.52
N PRO A 165 -22.38 1.97 -23.70
CA PRO A 165 -23.66 2.38 -24.27
C PRO A 165 -23.74 1.83 -25.70
N PRO A 166 -24.90 1.34 -26.16
CA PRO A 166 -25.06 0.96 -27.55
C PRO A 166 -24.80 2.20 -28.41
N LEU A 167 -23.91 2.04 -29.39
CA LEU A 167 -23.77 3.02 -30.47
C LEU A 167 -25.16 3.21 -31.07
N LEU A 168 -25.67 4.44 -31.03
CA LEU A 168 -26.86 4.81 -31.78
C LEU A 168 -26.56 4.52 -33.26
N SER A 169 -27.19 3.46 -33.78
CA SER A 169 -27.34 3.26 -35.21
C SER A 169 -28.28 4.35 -35.73
N SER A 170 -27.74 5.22 -36.58
CA SER A 170 -28.51 5.92 -37.61
C SER A 170 -28.19 5.29 -38.96
#